data_AF-A0A2V2Z1E3-F1
#
_entry.id   AF-A0A2V2Z1E3-F1
#
_cell.length_a   1.000
_cell.length_b   1.000
_cell.length_c   1.000
_cell.angle_alpha   90.00
_cell.angle_beta   90.00
_cell.angle_gamma   90.00
#
_symmetry.space_group_name_H-M   'P 1'
#
loop_
_entity.id
_entity.type
_entity.pdbx_description
1 polymer ?
#
loop_
_entity_poly.entity_id
_entity_poly.type
_entity_poly.pdbx_seq_one_letter_code
_entity_poly.pdbx_strand_id
1 'polypeptide(L)' 'MEPEKCPACGNENLKIHEQIAVGRIRSARTGKVLKDEGYLDTTCWNFFCKCGWVGETLTQ' A
#
# COMPACT_ATOMS: atom_id res chain seq x y z
N MET A 1 3.58 3.78 -12.81
CA MET A 1 2.36 4.33 -13.43
C MET A 1 1.23 3.40 -13.05
N GLU A 2 0.22 3.91 -12.35
CA GLU A 2 -0.90 3.09 -11.86
C GLU A 2 -1.78 2.65 -13.04
N PRO A 3 -2.22 1.39 -13.11
CA PRO A 3 -3.12 0.96 -14.16
C PRO A 3 -4.48 1.63 -13.99
N GLU A 4 -4.89 2.45 -14.95
CA GLU A 4 -6.20 3.13 -14.98
C GLU A 4 -7.36 2.18 -15.33
N LYS A 5 -7.05 1.01 -15.89
CA LYS A 5 -8.03 -0.01 -16.28
C LYS A 5 -7.52 -1.42 -16.10
N CYS A 6 -8.43 -2.35 -15.81
CA CYS A 6 -8.13 -3.77 -15.77
C CYS A 6 -7.68 -4.25 -17.17
N PRO A 7 -6.47 -4.83 -17.31
CA PRO A 7 -5.99 -5.32 -18.61
C PRO A 7 -6.78 -6.56 -19.09
N ALA A 8 -7.44 -7.29 -18.18
CA ALA A 8 -8.17 -8.51 -18.51
C ALA A 8 -9.60 -8.26 -19.02
N CYS A 9 -10.32 -7.29 -18.46
CA CYS A 9 -11.74 -7.07 -18.79
C CYS A 9 -12.11 -5.62 -19.11
N GLY A 10 -11.14 -4.71 -19.15
CA GLY A 10 -11.35 -3.28 -19.45
C GLY A 10 -12.05 -2.50 -18.34
N ASN A 11 -12.30 -3.09 -17.16
CA ASN A 11 -12.95 -2.40 -16.06
C ASN A 11 -12.09 -1.24 -15.51
N GLU A 12 -12.62 -0.03 -15.56
CA GLU A 12 -11.99 1.21 -15.11
C GLU A 12 -12.12 1.44 -13.59
N ASN A 13 -13.02 0.72 -12.92
CA ASN A 13 -13.26 0.83 -11.48
C ASN A 13 -12.41 -0.19 -10.72
N LEU A 14 -11.09 -0.01 -10.69
CA LEU A 14 -10.19 -0.83 -9.89
C LEU A 14 -10.22 -0.39 -8.42
N LYS A 15 -10.13 -1.35 -7.50
CA LYS A 15 -9.90 -1.06 -6.08
C LYS A 15 -8.40 -1.01 -5.82
N ILE A 16 -7.96 -0.03 -5.04
CA ILE A 16 -6.56 0.12 -4.64
C ILE A 16 -6.43 -0.24 -3.16
N HIS A 17 -5.41 -1.02 -2.83
CA HIS A 17 -4.96 -1.26 -1.47
C HIS A 17 -3.49 -0.86 -1.38
N GLU A 18 -3.25 0.23 -0.67
CA GLU A 18 -1.91 0.72 -0.38
C GLU A 18 -1.35 0.03 0.88
N GLN A 19 -0.07 -0.31 0.84
CA GLN A 19 0.70 -0.67 2.02
C GLN A 19 1.69 0.46 2.29
N ILE A 20 1.71 0.97 3.52
CA ILE A 20 2.53 2.12 3.91
C ILE A 20 3.54 1.73 4.99
N ALA A 21 4.73 2.30 4.90
CA ALA A 21 5.73 2.32 5.96
C ALA A 21 5.44 3.47 6.92
N VAL A 22 5.41 3.17 8.21
CA VAL A 22 5.28 4.16 9.29
C VAL A 22 6.47 4.10 10.22
N GLY A 23 7.00 5.25 10.59
CA GLY A 23 8.16 5.37 11.49
C GLY A 23 7.72 5.56 12.93
N ARG A 24 8.26 4.76 13.85
CA ARG A 24 8.03 4.92 15.30
C ARG A 24 9.29 4.59 16.10
N ILE A 25 9.66 5.50 16.99
CA ILE A 25 10.70 5.22 17.99
C ILE A 25 10.03 4.67 19.24
N ARG A 26 10.42 3.46 19.65
CA ARG A 26 9.86 2.77 20.83
C ARG A 26 10.94 2.48 21.86
N SER A 27 10.56 2.53 23.13
CA SER A 27 11.42 1.98 24.19
C SER A 27 11.48 0.47 24.05
N ALA A 28 12.67 -0.09 23.83
CA ALA A 28 12.86 -1.54 23.79
C ALA A 28 12.46 -2.23 25.11
N ARG A 29 12.64 -1.54 26.25
CA ARG A 29 12.31 -2.09 27.57
C ARG A 29 10.81 -2.14 27.86
N THR A 30 10.08 -1.08 27.52
CA THR A 30 8.67 -0.93 27.93
C THR A 30 7.67 -1.05 26.78
N GLY A 31 8.16 -1.08 25.53
CA GLY A 31 7.32 -1.08 24.33
C GLY A 31 6.59 0.26 24.07
N LYS A 32 6.73 1.26 24.96
CA LYS A 32 6.07 2.56 24.81
C LYS A 32 6.59 3.28 23.57
N VAL A 33 5.68 3.86 22.79
CA VAL A 33 6.03 4.78 21.70
C VAL A 33 6.55 6.08 22.32
N LEU A 34 7.79 6.43 22.00
CA LEU A 34 8.47 7.65 22.45
C LEU A 34 8.31 8.77 21.44
N LYS A 35 8.27 8.43 20.15
CA LYS A 35 8.04 9.35 19.04
C LYS A 35 7.29 8.62 17.92
N ASP A 36 6.24 9.25 17.41
CA ASP A 36 5.62 8.86 16.15
C ASP A 36 6.22 9.75 15.06
N GLU A 37 6.83 9.13 14.05
CA GLU A 37 7.38 9.83 12.89
C GLU A 37 6.36 9.89 11.74
N GLY A 38 5.24 9.18 11.89
CA GLY A 38 4.14 9.18 10.92
C GLY A 38 4.45 8.38 9.67
N TYR A 39 3.85 8.82 8.57
CA TYR A 39 4.03 8.25 7.24
C TYR A 39 5.46 8.48 6.75
N LEU A 40 6.12 7.43 6.29
CA LEU A 40 7.43 7.52 5.63
C LEU A 40 7.28 7.38 4.13
N ASP A 41 6.67 6.29 3.69
CA ASP A 41 6.45 6.02 2.26
C ASP A 41 5.32 4.99 2.07
N THR A 42 4.78 4.92 0.86
CA THR A 42 3.95 3.82 0.40
C THR A 42 4.90 2.77 -0.14
N THR A 43 4.86 1.54 0.36
CA THR A 43 5.77 0.45 -0.02
C THR A 43 5.21 -0.43 -1.13
N CYS A 44 3.88 -0.45 -1.29
CA CYS A 44 3.23 -1.28 -2.29
C CYS A 44 1.84 -0.74 -2.64
N TRP A 45 1.49 -0.86 -3.91
CA TRP A 45 0.16 -0.63 -4.45
C TRP A 45 -0.40 -1.93 -5.02
N ASN A 46 -1.49 -2.42 -4.43
CA ASN A 46 -2.22 -3.58 -4.94
C ASN A 46 -3.50 -3.13 -5.64
N PHE A 47 -3.76 -3.66 -6.82
CA PHE A 47 -4.91 -3.35 -7.65
C PHE A 47 -5.81 -4.58 -7.76
N PHE A 48 -7.09 -4.43 -7.42
CA PHE A 48 -8.06 -5.52 -7.47
C PHE A 48 -9.20 -5.19 -8.42
N CYS A 49 -9.46 -6.11 -9.35
CA CYS A 49 -10.62 -6.04 -10.22
C CYS A 49 -11.71 -7.03 -9.78
N LYS A 50 -12.98 -6.65 -9.98
CA LYS A 50 -14.13 -7.56 -9.78
C LYS A 50 -14.09 -8.83 -10.64
N CYS A 51 -13.33 -8.83 -11.75
CA CYS A 51 -13.18 -10.00 -12.60
C CYS A 51 -12.13 -11.00 -12.09
N GLY A 52 -11.50 -10.74 -10.95
CA GLY A 52 -10.49 -11.59 -10.34
C GLY A 52 -9.04 -11.25 -10.72
N TRP A 53 -8.81 -10.29 -11.61
CA TRP A 53 -7.45 -9.81 -11.89
C TRP A 53 -6.88 -9.06 -10.67
N VAL A 54 -5.61 -9.34 -10.39
CA VAL A 54 -4.81 -8.69 -9.34
C VAL A 54 -3.51 -8.18 -9.95
N GLY A 55 -3.16 -6.93 -9.65
CA GLY A 55 -1.88 -6.32 -10.00
C GLY A 55 -1.16 -5.81 -8.76
N GLU A 56 0.17 -5.73 -8.83
CA GLU A 56 1.01 -5.23 -7.76
C GLU A 56 2.09 -4.30 -8.33
N THR A 57 2.33 -3.17 -7.67
CA THR A 57 3.46 -2.29 -7.91
C THR A 57 4.19 -2.05 -6.61
N LEU A 58 5.44 -2.52 -6.52
CA LEU A 58 6.34 -2.20 -5.41
C LEU A 58 7.04 -0.87 -5.69
N THR A 59 7.09 -0.03 -4.66
CA THR A 59 7.86 1.22 -4.65
C THR A 59 9.25 0.92 -4.08
N GLN A 60 10.29 1.27 -4.84
CA GLN A 60 11.70 1.14 -4.43
C GLN A 60 12.20 2.41 -3.75
#